data_AF-A0A7H4MGB4-F1
#
_entry.id   AF-A0A7H4MGB4-F1
#
_cell.length_a   1.000
_cell.length_b   1.000
_cell.length_c   1.000
_cell.angle_alpha   90.00
_cell.angle_beta   90.00
_cell.angle_gamma   90.00
#
_symmetry.space_group_name_H-M   'P 1'
#
loop_
_entity.id
_entity.type
_entity.pdbx_description
1 polymer ?
#
loop_
_entity_poly.entity_id
_entity_poly.type
_entity_poly.pdbx_seq_one_letter_code
_entity_poly.pdbx_strand_id
1 'polypeptide(L)'
;MTRQIRLRRQKESQAIFHGVIHKNETYDATLCNPPFHDSAESARADGERKRRNLGLGADSALNFGGQQQELWCEGGEVAFISQMIRESQAFARQVKWFTSLVSRGDNLPPLYRLLTEVGAVKVVKKEMAQGQKQSRFIAWSFMDDAKRRRPF
;
A
#
# COMPACT_ATOMS: atom_id res chain seq x y z
N MET A 1 -13.53 -4.33 28.74
CA MET A 1 -12.58 -3.96 27.66
C MET A 1 -13.13 -4.45 26.33
N THR A 2 -13.85 -3.58 25.63
CA THR A 2 -14.73 -3.93 24.51
C THR A 2 -14.01 -3.73 23.18
N ARG A 3 -14.02 -4.77 22.33
CA ARG A 3 -13.48 -4.87 20.94
C ARG A 3 -13.25 -3.53 20.21
N GLN A 4 -12.06 -2.93 20.35
CA GLN A 4 -11.65 -1.74 19.59
C GLN A 4 -11.22 -2.07 18.14
N ILE A 5 -11.01 -3.36 17.84
CA ILE A 5 -10.58 -3.83 16.52
C ILE A 5 -11.72 -4.63 15.89
N ARG A 6 -12.07 -4.29 14.65
CA ARG A 6 -13.03 -5.02 13.82
C ARG A 6 -12.31 -5.53 12.58
N LEU A 7 -12.33 -6.85 12.39
CA LEU A 7 -11.80 -7.47 11.18
C LEU A 7 -12.89 -7.50 10.11
N ARG A 8 -12.53 -7.09 8.89
CA ARG A 8 -13.40 -7.17 7.72
C ARG A 8 -12.64 -7.86 6.60
N ARG A 9 -13.24 -8.91 6.04
CA ARG A 9 -12.69 -9.59 4.88
C ARG A 9 -13.17 -8.87 3.63
N GLN A 10 -12.22 -8.42 2.81
CA GLN A 10 -12.50 -8.03 1.43
C GLN A 10 -12.82 -9.30 0.62
N LYS A 11 -13.99 -9.32 -0.01
CA LYS A 11 -14.45 -10.47 -0.81
C LYS A 11 -14.09 -10.32 -2.28
N GLU A 12 -14.02 -9.08 -2.77
CA GLU A 12 -13.66 -8.79 -4.15
C GLU A 12 -12.14 -8.57 -4.23
N SER A 13 -11.45 -9.49 -4.90
CA SER A 13 -9.98 -9.48 -5.00
C SER A 13 -9.42 -8.24 -5.70
N GLN A 14 -10.21 -7.62 -6.58
CA GLN A 14 -9.82 -6.41 -7.33
C GLN A 14 -10.19 -5.11 -6.60
N ALA A 15 -10.89 -5.21 -5.46
CA ALA A 15 -11.33 -4.04 -4.70
C ALA A 15 -10.44 -3.81 -3.48
N ILE A 16 -10.00 -2.58 -3.25
CA ILE A 16 -9.23 -2.22 -2.06
C ILE A 16 -10.14 -1.56 -1.01
N PHE A 17 -10.94 -0.58 -1.40
CA PHE A 17 -11.80 0.18 -0.49
C PHE A 17 -13.28 -0.15 -0.67
N HIS A 18 -13.71 -0.40 -1.91
CA HIS A 18 -15.10 -0.77 -2.18
C HIS A 18 -15.47 -2.05 -1.44
N GLY A 19 -16.64 -2.03 -0.77
CA GLY A 19 -17.13 -3.13 0.06
C GLY A 19 -16.56 -3.16 1.49
N VAL A 20 -15.43 -2.48 1.75
CA VAL A 20 -14.81 -2.40 3.09
C VAL A 20 -15.19 -1.12 3.82
N ILE A 21 -15.10 0.04 3.15
CA ILE A 21 -15.52 1.35 3.67
C ILE A 21 -17.02 1.54 3.37
N HIS A 22 -17.84 1.66 4.41
CA HIS A 22 -19.30 1.83 4.28
C HIS A 22 -19.72 3.30 4.37
N LYS A 23 -20.90 3.65 3.85
CA LYS A 23 -21.36 5.05 3.66
C LYS A 23 -21.32 5.94 4.91
N ASN A 24 -21.47 5.37 6.10
CA ASN A 24 -21.53 6.10 7.38
C ASN A 24 -20.25 5.96 8.20
N GLU A 25 -19.14 5.58 7.55
CA GLU A 25 -17.86 5.40 8.20
C GLU A 25 -16.88 6.46 7.74
N THR A 26 -16.05 6.91 8.69
CA THR A 26 -14.99 7.87 8.44
C THR A 26 -13.71 7.39 9.10
N TYR A 27 -12.58 7.71 8.48
CA TYR A 27 -11.27 7.23 8.88
C TYR A 27 -10.24 8.36 8.77
N ASP A 28 -9.46 8.58 9.83
CA ASP A 28 -8.38 9.56 9.77
C ASP A 28 -7.29 9.13 8.79
N ALA A 29 -7.02 7.83 8.68
CA ALA A 29 -6.05 7.32 7.73
C ALA A 29 -6.34 5.87 7.29
N THR A 30 -5.88 5.52 6.09
CA THR A 30 -5.63 4.13 5.69
C THR A 30 -4.13 3.85 5.68
N LEU A 31 -3.74 2.61 5.96
CA LEU A 31 -2.35 2.14 5.89
C LEU A 31 -2.28 0.94 4.96
N CYS A 32 -1.27 0.91 4.09
CA CYS A 32 -1.03 -0.19 3.16
C CYS A 32 0.45 -0.53 3.07
N ASN A 33 0.73 -1.83 3.10
CA ASN A 33 1.98 -2.42 2.66
C ASN A 33 1.68 -3.29 1.43
N PRO A 34 1.90 -2.79 0.20
CA PRO A 34 1.50 -3.48 -1.01
C PRO A 34 2.37 -4.72 -1.27
N PRO A 35 1.87 -5.69 -2.08
CA PRO A 35 2.68 -6.82 -2.52
C PRO A 35 3.89 -6.34 -3.34
N PHE A 36 5.07 -6.94 -3.08
CA PHE A 36 6.34 -6.42 -3.58
C PHE A 36 6.74 -6.96 -4.96
N HIS A 37 6.20 -8.11 -5.37
CA HIS A 37 6.59 -8.78 -6.61
C HIS A 37 5.46 -8.74 -7.66
N ASP A 38 5.83 -8.73 -8.93
CA ASP A 38 4.90 -8.69 -10.08
C ASP A 38 4.41 -10.07 -10.51
N SER A 39 5.02 -11.14 -9.99
CA SER A 39 4.73 -12.53 -10.32
C SER A 39 5.28 -13.49 -9.27
N ALA A 40 4.75 -14.71 -9.25
CA ALA A 40 5.30 -15.80 -8.44
C ALA A 40 6.77 -16.10 -8.78
N GLU A 41 7.12 -15.89 -10.06
CA GLU A 41 8.45 -16.17 -10.61
C GLU A 41 9.47 -15.14 -10.14
N SER A 42 9.12 -13.84 -10.14
CA SER A 42 9.99 -12.80 -9.60
C SER A 42 10.12 -12.88 -8.07
N ALA A 43 9.05 -13.30 -7.36
CA ALA A 43 9.11 -13.58 -5.93
C ALA A 43 10.08 -14.73 -5.60
N ARG A 44 10.07 -15.82 -6.41
CA ARG A 44 11.02 -16.93 -6.28
C ARG A 44 12.45 -16.49 -6.60
N ALA A 45 12.67 -15.77 -7.68
CA ALA A 45 14.00 -15.30 -8.09
C ALA A 45 14.62 -14.34 -7.07
N ASP A 46 13.85 -13.39 -6.53
CA ASP A 46 14.30 -12.48 -5.46
C ASP A 46 14.55 -13.24 -4.14
N GLY A 47 13.75 -14.27 -3.85
CA GLY A 47 13.98 -15.20 -2.73
C GLY A 47 15.31 -15.94 -2.88
N GLU A 48 15.58 -16.51 -4.06
CA GLU A 48 16.83 -17.22 -4.35
C GLU A 48 18.06 -16.30 -4.33
N ARG A 49 17.94 -15.06 -4.83
CA ARG A 49 19.05 -14.08 -4.79
C ARG A 49 19.35 -13.67 -3.35
N LYS A 50 18.33 -13.41 -2.53
CA LYS A 50 18.50 -13.10 -1.10
C LYS A 50 19.08 -14.28 -0.31
N ARG A 51 18.65 -15.51 -0.61
CA ARG A 51 19.20 -16.72 0.02
C ARG A 51 20.68 -16.90 -0.28
N ARG A 52 21.08 -16.67 -1.55
CA ARG A 52 22.50 -16.67 -1.97
C ARG A 52 23.30 -15.58 -1.26
N ASN A 53 22.79 -14.34 -1.21
CA ASN A 53 23.47 -13.22 -0.54
C ASN A 53 23.59 -13.40 0.99
N LEU A 54 22.74 -14.22 1.61
CA LEU A 54 22.77 -14.53 3.04
C LEU A 54 23.55 -15.82 3.38
N GLY A 55 24.07 -16.54 2.39
CA GLY A 55 24.81 -17.79 2.60
C GLY A 55 23.95 -18.94 3.16
N LEU A 56 22.62 -18.88 2.99
CA LEU A 56 21.68 -19.84 3.55
C LEU A 56 21.53 -21.08 2.66
N GLY A 57 21.50 -22.28 3.26
CA GLY A 57 21.33 -23.56 2.57
C GLY A 57 19.97 -23.72 1.88
N ALA A 58 19.86 -24.71 0.98
CA ALA A 58 18.68 -24.89 0.11
C ALA A 58 17.35 -25.09 0.87
N ASP A 59 17.41 -25.56 2.11
CA ASP A 59 16.24 -25.87 2.95
C ASP A 59 15.92 -24.78 4.00
N SER A 60 16.60 -23.64 3.92
CA SER A 60 16.38 -22.54 4.87
C SER A 60 15.06 -21.82 4.54
N ALA A 61 14.06 -21.96 5.39
CA ALA A 61 12.85 -21.13 5.31
C ALA A 61 13.24 -19.65 5.48
N LEU A 62 13.02 -18.84 4.45
CA LEU A 62 13.18 -17.40 4.56
C LEU A 62 12.08 -16.88 5.49
N ASN A 63 12.43 -15.98 6.42
CA ASN A 63 11.48 -15.26 7.29
C ASN A 63 10.49 -14.35 6.52
N PHE A 64 10.46 -14.42 5.19
CA PHE A 64 9.41 -13.88 4.33
C PHE A 64 8.24 -14.88 4.27
N GLY A 65 7.70 -15.25 5.43
CA GLY A 65 6.56 -16.16 5.59
C GLY A 65 5.20 -15.51 5.29
N GLY A 66 5.12 -14.73 4.22
CA GLY A 66 3.85 -14.19 3.75
C GLY A 66 3.06 -15.22 2.95
N GLN A 67 1.73 -15.18 3.03
CA GLN A 67 0.88 -16.04 2.17
C GLN A 67 1.12 -15.69 0.68
N GLN A 68 0.85 -16.61 -0.24
CA GLN A 68 1.20 -16.46 -1.67
C GLN A 68 0.74 -15.12 -2.29
N GLN A 69 -0.39 -14.55 -1.84
CA GLN A 69 -0.88 -13.22 -2.26
C GLN A 69 -0.12 -12.01 -1.67
N GLU A 70 0.65 -12.17 -0.60
CA GLU A 70 1.50 -11.11 -0.03
C GLU A 70 2.82 -10.97 -0.78
N LEU A 71 3.19 -12.00 -1.54
CA LEU A 71 4.43 -12.03 -2.30
C LEU A 71 4.25 -11.34 -3.65
N TRP A 72 3.16 -11.57 -4.38
CA TRP A 72 3.00 -11.01 -5.73
C TRP A 72 1.56 -10.67 -6.14
N CYS A 73 1.43 -9.70 -7.06
CA CYS A 73 0.20 -9.42 -7.79
C CYS A 73 0.50 -9.10 -9.26
N GLU A 74 -0.44 -9.34 -10.16
CA GLU A 74 -0.32 -8.96 -11.58
C GLU A 74 -0.06 -7.44 -11.69
N GLY A 75 0.98 -7.05 -12.43
CA GLY A 75 1.42 -5.65 -12.53
C GLY A 75 2.17 -5.10 -11.28
N GLY A 76 2.34 -5.91 -10.24
CA GLY A 76 3.15 -5.64 -9.06
C GLY A 76 2.71 -4.42 -8.24
N GLU A 77 3.64 -3.92 -7.41
CA GLU A 77 3.42 -2.81 -6.49
C GLU A 77 2.75 -1.59 -7.16
N VAL A 78 3.19 -1.23 -8.38
CA VAL A 78 2.67 -0.05 -9.10
C VAL A 78 1.19 -0.25 -9.46
N ALA A 79 0.80 -1.41 -9.98
CA ALA A 79 -0.59 -1.69 -10.32
C ALA A 79 -1.49 -1.67 -9.08
N PHE A 80 -1.04 -2.30 -7.99
CA PHE A 80 -1.78 -2.32 -6.73
C PHE A 80 -2.02 -0.92 -6.18
N ILE A 81 -0.97 -0.09 -6.07
CA ILE A 81 -1.11 1.28 -5.57
C ILE A 81 -1.93 2.12 -6.56
N SER A 82 -1.82 1.88 -7.87
CA SER A 82 -2.63 2.59 -8.87
C SER A 82 -4.13 2.31 -8.68
N GLN A 83 -4.51 1.06 -8.45
CA GLN A 83 -5.89 0.70 -8.11
C GLN A 83 -6.34 1.42 -6.82
N MET A 84 -5.48 1.43 -5.80
CA MET A 84 -5.77 2.11 -4.53
C MET A 84 -6.01 3.62 -4.73
N ILE A 85 -5.19 4.27 -5.58
CA ILE A 85 -5.35 5.69 -5.91
C ILE A 85 -6.67 5.92 -6.64
N ARG A 86 -7.02 5.10 -7.64
CA ARG A 86 -8.29 5.26 -8.38
C ARG A 86 -9.50 5.09 -7.47
N GLU A 87 -9.54 4.04 -6.66
CA GLU A 87 -10.65 3.81 -5.73
C GLU A 87 -10.77 4.90 -4.67
N SER A 88 -9.65 5.45 -4.20
CA SER A 88 -9.65 6.46 -3.14
C SER A 88 -10.48 7.70 -3.47
N GLN A 89 -10.65 8.02 -4.75
CA GLN A 89 -11.47 9.15 -5.20
C GLN A 89 -12.93 9.02 -4.75
N ALA A 90 -13.51 7.80 -4.79
CA ALA A 90 -14.88 7.55 -4.34
C ALA A 90 -15.06 7.78 -2.82
N PHE A 91 -13.97 7.68 -2.05
CA PHE A 91 -13.95 7.81 -0.60
C PHE A 91 -13.32 9.13 -0.12
N ALA A 92 -13.16 10.11 -1.02
CA ALA A 92 -12.52 11.40 -0.79
C ALA A 92 -13.09 12.19 0.41
N ARG A 93 -14.35 11.98 0.77
CA ARG A 93 -15.02 12.63 1.91
C ARG A 93 -14.99 11.82 3.20
N GLN A 94 -14.63 10.55 3.12
CA GLN A 94 -14.67 9.61 4.24
C GLN A 94 -13.30 9.37 4.85
N VAL A 95 -12.22 9.62 4.10
CA VAL A 95 -10.85 9.36 4.56
C VAL A 95 -10.01 10.63 4.44
N LYS A 96 -9.36 11.05 5.53
CA LYS A 96 -8.47 12.23 5.48
C LYS A 96 -7.17 11.93 4.76
N TRP A 97 -6.56 10.79 5.05
CA TRP A 97 -5.29 10.36 4.46
C TRP A 97 -5.35 8.95 3.94
N PHE A 98 -5.00 8.78 2.67
CA PHE A 98 -4.68 7.48 2.12
C PHE A 98 -3.16 7.32 2.13
N THR A 99 -2.64 6.17 2.57
CA THR A 99 -1.18 5.95 2.64
C THR A 99 -0.77 4.57 2.15
N SER A 100 0.40 4.50 1.50
CA SER A 100 0.99 3.23 1.09
C SER A 100 2.52 3.30 1.12
N LEU A 101 3.15 2.21 1.54
CA LEU A 101 4.60 2.01 1.36
C LEU A 101 4.93 1.89 -0.14
N VAL A 102 6.15 2.31 -0.51
CA VAL A 102 6.67 2.18 -1.86
C VAL A 102 8.10 1.65 -1.78
N SER A 103 8.34 0.45 -2.31
CA SER A 103 9.62 -0.23 -2.21
C SER A 103 10.73 0.46 -3.02
N ARG A 104 10.43 0.93 -4.24
CA ARG A 104 11.43 1.51 -5.16
C ARG A 104 11.09 2.94 -5.56
N GLY A 105 12.11 3.79 -5.66
CA GLY A 105 11.92 5.20 -6.00
C GLY A 105 11.35 5.36 -7.41
N ASP A 106 11.73 4.46 -8.32
CA ASP A 106 11.30 4.43 -9.72
C ASP A 106 9.81 4.16 -9.89
N ASN A 107 9.13 3.65 -8.85
CA ASN A 107 7.68 3.47 -8.85
C ASN A 107 6.94 4.79 -8.59
N LEU A 108 7.60 5.83 -8.07
CA LEU A 108 6.94 7.10 -7.72
C LEU A 108 6.46 7.94 -8.92
N PRO A 109 7.23 8.12 -10.01
CA PRO A 109 6.80 8.96 -11.13
C PRO A 109 5.43 8.59 -11.73
N PRO A 110 5.12 7.32 -12.05
CA PRO A 110 3.80 6.96 -12.55
C PRO A 110 2.68 7.19 -11.50
N LEU A 111 2.95 6.92 -10.21
CA LEU A 111 1.98 7.13 -9.15
C LEU A 111 1.64 8.61 -8.94
N TYR A 112 2.62 9.52 -9.05
CA TYR A 112 2.37 10.96 -8.96
C TYR A 112 1.54 11.50 -10.12
N ARG A 113 1.77 10.99 -11.34
CA ARG A 113 0.93 11.34 -12.50
C ARG A 113 -0.52 10.95 -12.24
N LEU A 114 -0.74 9.73 -11.76
CA LEU A 114 -2.08 9.25 -11.45
C LEU A 114 -2.74 10.03 -10.29
N LEU A 115 -1.99 10.35 -9.23
CA LEU A 115 -2.50 11.18 -8.13
C LEU A 115 -2.96 12.56 -8.60
N THR A 116 -2.26 13.12 -9.57
CA THR A 116 -2.65 14.39 -10.22
C THR A 116 -3.91 14.21 -11.05
N GLU A 117 -3.98 13.16 -11.88
CA GLU A 117 -5.14 12.80 -12.71
C GLU A 117 -6.43 12.64 -11.89
N VAL A 118 -6.36 11.95 -10.75
CA VAL A 118 -7.54 11.73 -9.89
C VAL A 118 -7.91 12.94 -9.02
N GLY A 119 -7.12 14.02 -9.07
CA GLY A 119 -7.41 15.27 -8.36
C GLY A 119 -7.03 15.26 -6.87
N ALA A 120 -6.00 14.52 -6.46
CA ALA A 120 -5.48 14.62 -5.10
C ALA A 120 -4.94 16.04 -4.84
N VAL A 121 -5.46 16.71 -3.80
CA VAL A 121 -5.11 18.10 -3.49
C VAL A 121 -3.86 18.22 -2.61
N LYS A 122 -3.47 17.12 -1.97
CA LYS A 122 -2.23 17.04 -1.20
C LYS A 122 -1.58 15.69 -1.42
N VAL A 123 -0.29 15.69 -1.73
CA VAL A 123 0.56 14.51 -1.80
C VAL A 123 1.82 14.76 -0.97
N VAL A 124 2.20 13.80 -0.15
CA VAL A 124 3.37 13.84 0.71
C VAL A 124 4.19 12.57 0.47
N LYS A 125 5.50 12.74 0.31
CA LYS A 125 6.49 11.67 0.37
C LYS A 125 7.24 11.76 1.68
N LYS A 126 7.47 10.63 2.34
CA LYS A 126 8.39 10.54 3.46
C LYS A 126 9.35 9.39 3.26
N GLU A 127 10.63 9.73 3.23
CA GLU A 127 11.71 8.74 3.31
C GLU A 127 11.80 8.28 4.78
N MET A 128 12.01 6.98 4.97
CA MET A 128 12.22 6.32 6.24
C MET A 128 13.51 5.52 6.13
N ALA A 129 14.57 5.99 6.78
CA ALA A 129 15.83 5.28 6.86
C ALA A 129 15.91 4.53 8.20
N GLN A 130 15.96 3.20 8.16
CA GLN A 130 16.32 2.38 9.32
C GLN A 130 17.43 1.41 8.93
N GLY A 131 18.66 1.73 9.33
CA GLY A 131 19.84 0.96 8.93
C GLY A 131 20.04 0.95 7.41
N GLN A 132 20.34 -0.22 6.84
CA GLN A 132 20.58 -0.40 5.40
C GLN A 132 19.28 -0.44 4.56
N LYS A 133 18.10 -0.42 5.19
CA LYS A 133 16.82 -0.47 4.48
C LYS A 133 16.28 0.94 4.30
N GLN A 134 16.39 1.45 3.07
CA GLN A 134 15.67 2.64 2.65
C GLN A 134 14.21 2.25 2.35
N SER A 135 13.30 2.71 3.19
CA SER A 135 11.85 2.59 3.01
C SER A 135 11.27 3.97 2.71
N ARG A 136 10.14 4.04 2.03
CA ARG A 136 9.40 5.29 1.87
C ARG A 136 7.92 5.00 1.81
N PHE A 137 7.12 6.00 2.18
CA PHE A 137 5.69 5.96 1.93
C PHE A 137 5.24 7.22 1.21
N ILE A 138 4.15 7.07 0.48
CA ILE A 138 3.37 8.18 -0.03
C ILE A 138 2.07 8.28 0.78
N ALA A 139 1.66 9.52 1.03
CA ALA A 139 0.37 9.84 1.61
C ALA A 139 -0.33 10.86 0.71
N TRP A 140 -1.62 10.66 0.45
CA TRP A 140 -2.40 11.61 -0.35
C TRP A 140 -3.77 11.89 0.27
N SER A 141 -4.32 13.03 -0.12
CA SER A 141 -5.63 13.49 0.34
C SER A 141 -6.37 14.26 -0.75
N PHE A 142 -7.70 14.16 -0.72
CA PHE A 142 -8.63 14.98 -1.49
C PHE A 142 -9.21 16.15 -0.66
N MET A 143 -8.83 16.25 0.61
CA MET A 143 -9.23 17.32 1.50
C MET A 143 -8.10 18.33 1.61
N ASP A 144 -8.43 19.63 1.57
CA ASP A 144 -7.50 20.69 1.93
C ASP A 144 -7.15 20.65 3.44
N ASP A 145 -6.15 21.45 3.83
CA ASP A 145 -5.65 21.49 5.20
C ASP A 145 -6.73 21.87 6.22
N ALA A 146 -7.63 22.78 5.85
CA ALA A 146 -8.71 23.24 6.74
C ALA A 146 -9.74 22.15 6.98
N LYS A 147 -10.13 21.41 5.94
CA LYS A 147 -11.06 20.27 6.05
C LYS A 147 -10.44 19.12 6.84
N ARG A 148 -9.16 18.78 6.62
CA ARG A 148 -8.52 17.66 7.34
C ARG A 148 -8.38 17.88 8.85
N ARG A 149 -8.25 19.14 9.29
CA ARG A 149 -8.13 19.46 10.73
C ARG A 149 -9.46 19.34 11.48
N ARG A 150 -10.59 19.32 10.76
CA ARG A 150 -11.90 19.14 11.40
C ARG A 150 -12.07 17.68 11.86
N PRO A 151 -12.67 17.45 13.04
CA PRO A 151 -13.15 16.12 13.37
C PRO A 151 -14.21 15.70 12.34
N PHE A 152 -14.32 14.39 12.12
CA PHE A 152 -15.44 13.83 11.37
C PHE A 152 -16.74 13.95 12.17
#